data_AF-A0A849YB50-F1
#
_entry.id   AF-A0A849YB50-F1
#
_cell.length_a   1.000
_cell.length_b   1.000
_cell.length_c   1.000
_cell.angle_alpha   90.00
_cell.angle_beta   90.00
_cell.angle_gamma   90.00
#
_symmetry.space_group_name_H-M   'P 1'
#
loop_
_entity.id
_entity.type
_entity.pdbx_description
1 polymer ?
#
loop_
_entity_poly.entity_id
_entity_poly.type
_entity_poly.pdbx_seq_one_letter_code
_entity_poly.pdbx_strand_id
1 'polypeptide(L)'
;MLDNAPTYLSFLSAQFGLFVTPKIVEGVRHLAAGGAFALTGPDAGHAAEILRTWRGIQIWHPDALGRGEVSLGIIQVCHLLKNHPTYVAGISIAAVFFGASTYIGNGPNFMVRSIAQQWGVRMPGFLGYIFRFSLPFLLPLFLAVWWIFFRTE
;
A
#
# COMPACT_ATOMS: atom_id res chain seq x y z
N MET A 1 7.98 6.61 14.94
CA MET A 1 7.46 6.12 13.65
C MET A 1 7.21 4.63 13.78
N LEU A 2 5.98 4.17 13.55
CA LEU A 2 5.64 2.74 13.51
C LEU A 2 6.34 2.13 12.29
N ASP A 3 7.40 1.36 12.50
CA ASP A 3 8.28 0.87 11.42
C ASP A 3 7.70 -0.37 10.73
N ASN A 4 6.49 -0.23 10.19
CA ASN A 4 5.86 -1.21 9.29
C ASN A 4 6.06 -0.80 7.81
N ALA A 5 6.78 0.30 7.58
CA ALA A 5 7.00 0.89 6.27
C ALA A 5 7.68 -0.08 5.26
N PRO A 6 8.66 -0.93 5.66
CA PRO A 6 9.28 -1.86 4.71
C PRO A 6 8.27 -2.85 4.10
N THR A 7 7.39 -3.41 4.92
CA THR A 7 6.35 -4.34 4.47
C THR A 7 5.35 -3.64 3.56
N TYR A 8 4.86 -2.46 3.97
CA TYR A 8 3.94 -1.66 3.16
C TYR A 8 4.52 -1.33 1.78
N LEU A 9 5.76 -0.82 1.73
CA LEU A 9 6.43 -0.43 0.50
C LEU A 9 6.72 -1.63 -0.41
N SER A 10 7.03 -2.80 0.17
CA SER A 10 7.27 -4.02 -0.61
C SER A 10 6.02 -4.47 -1.36
N PHE A 11 4.88 -4.53 -0.67
CA PHE A 11 3.60 -4.87 -1.30
C PHE A 11 3.11 -3.77 -2.25
N LEU A 12 3.30 -2.50 -1.91
CA LEU A 12 2.95 -1.39 -2.79
C LEU A 12 3.75 -1.43 -4.09
N SER A 13 5.06 -1.71 -4.01
CA SER A 13 5.93 -1.88 -5.19
C SER A 13 5.49 -3.05 -6.06
N ALA A 14 5.08 -4.18 -5.45
CA ALA A 14 4.51 -5.30 -6.17
C ALA A 14 3.22 -4.91 -6.92
N GLN A 15 2.34 -4.11 -6.31
CA GLN A 15 1.15 -3.60 -6.99
C GLN A 15 1.46 -2.63 -8.13
N PHE A 16 2.49 -1.81 -7.99
CA PHE A 16 2.96 -0.99 -9.11
C PHE A 16 3.38 -1.85 -10.29
N GLY A 17 4.13 -2.93 -10.06
CA GLY A 17 4.54 -3.85 -11.12
C GLY A 17 3.37 -4.61 -11.77
N LEU A 18 2.29 -4.86 -11.01
CA LEU A 18 1.12 -5.60 -11.51
C LEU A 18 0.14 -4.75 -12.31
N PHE A 19 -0.15 -3.54 -11.81
CA PHE A 19 -1.24 -2.71 -12.36
C PHE A 19 -0.75 -1.50 -13.18
N VAL A 20 0.46 -1.02 -12.94
CA VAL A 20 0.98 0.18 -13.65
C VAL A 20 1.81 -0.24 -14.85
N THR A 21 1.12 -0.48 -15.97
CA THR A 21 1.77 -0.86 -17.23
C THR A 21 2.47 0.33 -17.90
N PRO A 22 3.49 0.11 -18.77
CA PRO A 22 4.13 1.17 -19.53
C PRO A 22 3.15 2.01 -20.35
N LYS A 23 2.09 1.38 -20.90
CA LYS A 23 1.04 2.05 -21.67
C LYS A 23 0.28 3.08 -20.84
N ILE A 24 -0.04 2.77 -19.58
CA ILE A 24 -0.70 3.71 -18.67
C ILE A 24 0.21 4.92 -18.41
N VAL A 25 1.50 4.65 -18.14
CA VAL A 25 2.47 5.71 -17.86
C VAL A 25 2.64 6.64 -19.06
N GLU A 26 2.80 6.07 -20.25
CA GLU A 26 2.94 6.83 -21.49
C GLU A 26 1.69 7.64 -21.81
N GLY A 27 0.49 7.05 -21.67
CA GLY A 27 -0.77 7.76 -21.88
C GLY A 27 -0.96 8.95 -20.94
N VAL A 28 -0.61 8.79 -19.66
CA VAL A 28 -0.66 9.90 -18.68
C VAL A 28 0.37 10.98 -19.00
N ARG A 29 1.58 10.60 -19.42
CA ARG A 29 2.62 11.56 -19.83
C ARG A 29 2.22 12.33 -21.08
N HIS A 30 1.55 11.68 -22.03
CA HIS A 30 1.02 12.34 -23.22
C HIS A 30 -0.04 13.39 -22.86
N LEU A 31 -0.94 13.08 -21.93
CA LEU A 31 -1.91 14.04 -21.38
C LEU A 31 -1.20 15.20 -20.66
N ALA A 32 -0.14 14.90 -19.90
CA ALA A 32 0.66 15.92 -19.21
C ALA A 32 1.36 16.89 -20.17
N ALA A 33 1.73 16.42 -21.37
CA ALA A 33 2.29 17.25 -22.44
C ALA A 33 1.23 18.08 -23.21
N GLY A 34 -0.04 18.03 -22.81
CA GLY A 34 -1.14 18.73 -23.49
C GLY A 34 -1.73 17.97 -24.67
N GLY A 35 -1.33 16.71 -24.88
CA GLY A 35 -1.90 15.85 -25.92
C GLY A 35 -3.31 15.38 -25.58
N ALA A 36 -4.11 15.08 -26.61
CA ALA A 36 -5.40 14.41 -26.44
C ALA A 36 -5.22 12.88 -26.47
N PHE A 37 -6.07 12.15 -25.75
CA PHE A 37 -6.09 10.68 -25.80
C PHE A 37 -7.31 10.21 -26.62
N ALA A 38 -7.07 9.39 -27.64
CA ALA A 38 -8.15 8.84 -28.47
C ALA A 38 -8.89 7.73 -27.71
N LEU A 39 -10.22 7.83 -27.64
CA LEU A 39 -11.09 6.85 -26.96
C LEU A 39 -11.35 5.58 -27.78
N THR A 40 -10.84 5.54 -29.02
CA THR A 40 -11.13 4.49 -30.00
C THR A 40 -9.82 3.93 -30.57
N GLY A 41 -9.67 2.60 -30.56
CA GLY A 41 -8.48 1.90 -31.05
C GLY A 41 -8.11 0.69 -30.20
N PRO A 42 -7.05 -0.05 -30.56
CA PRO A 42 -6.58 -1.23 -29.81
C PRO A 42 -6.17 -0.91 -28.35
N ASP A 43 -5.89 0.35 -28.04
CA ASP A 43 -5.54 0.82 -26.69
C ASP A 43 -6.73 1.38 -25.89
N ALA A 44 -7.95 1.34 -26.44
CA ALA A 44 -9.16 1.84 -25.79
C ALA A 44 -9.44 1.17 -24.42
N GLY A 45 -8.96 -0.07 -24.22
CA GLY A 45 -9.09 -0.79 -22.95
C GLY A 45 -8.46 -0.06 -21.75
N HIS A 46 -7.40 0.73 -21.96
CA HIS A 46 -6.73 1.48 -20.89
C HIS A 46 -7.17 2.96 -20.82
N ALA A 47 -7.97 3.44 -21.78
CA ALA A 47 -8.35 4.84 -21.90
C ALA A 47 -9.03 5.37 -20.62
N ALA A 48 -9.98 4.58 -20.09
CA ALA A 48 -10.72 4.95 -18.89
C ALA A 48 -9.80 5.06 -17.67
N GLU A 49 -8.86 4.14 -17.51
CA GLU A 49 -7.91 4.11 -16.39
C GLU A 49 -6.91 5.26 -16.45
N ILE A 50 -6.40 5.56 -17.65
CA ILE A 50 -5.50 6.70 -17.92
C ILE A 50 -6.20 8.01 -17.55
N LEU A 51 -7.45 8.21 -18.01
CA LEU A 51 -8.22 9.42 -17.72
C LEU A 51 -8.54 9.57 -16.23
N ARG A 52 -8.89 8.47 -15.54
CA ARG A 52 -9.11 8.49 -14.09
C ARG A 52 -7.83 8.84 -13.34
N THR A 53 -6.69 8.26 -13.74
CA THR A 53 -5.37 8.55 -13.18
C THR A 53 -5.02 10.02 -13.37
N TRP A 54 -5.20 10.54 -14.59
CA TRP A 54 -4.96 11.94 -14.93
C TRP A 54 -5.80 12.89 -14.09
N ARG A 55 -7.11 12.63 -13.94
CA ARG A 55 -7.97 13.40 -13.02
C ARG A 55 -7.48 13.34 -11.58
N GLY A 56 -6.97 12.19 -11.13
CA GLY A 56 -6.34 12.06 -9.81
C GLY A 56 -5.15 12.99 -9.63
N ILE A 57 -4.25 13.06 -10.62
CA ILE A 57 -3.10 13.96 -10.60
C ILE A 57 -3.53 15.42 -10.56
N GLN A 58 -4.54 15.80 -11.35
CA GLN A 58 -5.09 17.16 -11.35
C GLN A 58 -5.67 17.58 -9.98
N ILE A 59 -6.29 16.64 -9.27
CA ILE A 59 -6.93 16.91 -7.97
C ILE A 59 -5.90 16.91 -6.84
N TRP A 60 -4.98 15.93 -6.82
CA TRP A 60 -4.10 15.69 -5.67
C TRP A 60 -2.69 16.27 -5.82
N HIS A 61 -2.26 16.56 -7.06
CA HIS A 61 -0.93 17.09 -7.34
C HIS A 61 -0.96 18.30 -8.30
N PRO A 62 -1.75 19.35 -8.01
CA PRO A 62 -1.80 20.55 -8.86
C PRO A 62 -0.43 21.25 -8.96
N ASP A 63 0.36 21.24 -7.89
CA ASP A 63 1.71 21.86 -7.88
C ASP A 63 2.71 21.12 -8.78
N ALA A 64 2.56 19.79 -8.91
CA ALA A 64 3.40 19.01 -9.80
C ALA A 64 3.09 19.34 -11.27
N LEU A 65 1.81 19.60 -11.59
CA LEU A 65 1.40 20.06 -12.91
C LEU A 65 1.90 21.48 -13.21
N GLY A 66 1.81 22.40 -12.23
CA GLY A 66 2.31 23.77 -12.38
C GLY A 66 3.82 23.84 -12.65
N ARG A 67 4.59 22.84 -12.18
CA ARG A 67 6.03 22.70 -12.43
C ARG A 67 6.38 21.83 -13.63
N GLY A 68 5.40 21.17 -14.25
CA GLY A 68 5.63 20.20 -15.34
C GLY A 68 6.30 18.89 -14.88
N GLU A 69 6.31 18.59 -13.57
CA GLU A 69 7.04 17.47 -12.97
C GLU A 69 6.11 16.29 -12.62
N VAL A 70 5.47 15.69 -13.64
CA VAL A 70 4.66 14.48 -13.44
C VAL A 70 5.58 13.24 -13.39
N SER A 71 6.12 12.97 -12.20
CA SER A 71 7.03 11.85 -11.97
C SER A 71 6.35 10.48 -12.06
N LEU A 72 7.14 9.42 -12.27
CA LEU A 72 6.64 8.05 -12.32
C LEU A 72 5.91 7.66 -11.02
N GLY A 73 6.45 8.05 -9.86
CA GLY A 73 5.85 7.75 -8.56
C GLY A 73 4.47 8.39 -8.38
N ILE A 74 4.28 9.63 -8.87
CA ILE A 74 2.98 10.31 -8.85
C ILE A 74 1.97 9.55 -9.70
N ILE A 75 2.35 9.13 -10.91
CA ILE A 75 1.49 8.37 -11.81
C ILE A 75 1.10 7.03 -11.16
N GLN A 76 2.08 6.30 -10.63
CA GLN A 76 1.90 5.00 -9.98
C GLN A 76 0.92 5.07 -8.81
N VAL A 77 1.12 6.04 -7.90
CA VAL A 77 0.26 6.23 -6.73
C VAL A 77 -1.14 6.66 -7.14
N CYS A 78 -1.28 7.65 -8.03
CA CYS A 78 -2.58 8.13 -8.49
C CYS A 78 -3.35 7.03 -9.23
N HIS A 79 -2.66 6.22 -10.02
CA HIS A 79 -3.28 5.13 -10.76
C HIS A 79 -3.87 4.08 -9.81
N LEU A 80 -3.09 3.61 -8.83
CA LEU A 80 -3.58 2.66 -7.83
C LEU A 80 -4.74 3.25 -7.01
N LEU A 81 -4.63 4.50 -6.56
CA LEU A 81 -5.69 5.11 -5.75
C LEU A 81 -7.00 5.32 -6.52
N LYS A 82 -6.94 5.62 -7.83
CA LYS A 82 -8.14 5.87 -8.64
C LYS A 82 -8.77 4.61 -9.23
N ASN A 83 -7.97 3.61 -9.57
CA ASN A 83 -8.46 2.41 -10.26
C ASN A 83 -8.51 1.18 -9.35
N HIS A 84 -7.67 1.13 -8.30
CA HIS A 84 -7.50 -0.02 -7.41
C HIS A 84 -7.48 0.36 -5.92
N PRO A 85 -8.42 1.19 -5.41
CA PRO A 85 -8.37 1.70 -4.04
C PRO A 85 -8.43 0.61 -2.97
N THR A 86 -9.13 -0.50 -3.26
CA THR A 86 -9.26 -1.65 -2.36
C THR A 86 -7.92 -2.34 -2.09
N TYR A 87 -7.01 -2.39 -3.07
CA TYR A 87 -5.68 -2.96 -2.89
C TYR A 87 -4.81 -2.10 -1.99
N VAL A 88 -4.87 -0.76 -2.15
CA VAL A 88 -4.14 0.17 -1.29
C VAL A 88 -4.64 0.07 0.15
N ALA A 89 -5.97 0.03 0.35
CA ALA A 89 -6.57 -0.17 1.66
C ALA A 89 -6.14 -1.53 2.26
N GLY A 90 -6.20 -2.61 1.48
CA GLY A 90 -5.80 -3.95 1.90
C GLY A 90 -4.33 -4.02 2.35
N ILE A 91 -3.42 -3.41 1.59
CA ILE A 91 -2.00 -3.34 1.95
C ILE A 91 -1.79 -2.50 3.21
N SER A 92 -2.51 -1.39 3.34
CA SER A 92 -2.45 -0.53 4.53
C SER A 92 -2.85 -1.30 5.80
N ILE A 93 -3.98 -2.00 5.74
CA ILE A 93 -4.51 -2.79 6.86
C ILE A 93 -3.57 -3.96 7.17
N ALA A 94 -3.15 -4.71 6.15
CA ALA A 94 -2.23 -5.83 6.31
C ALA A 94 -0.89 -5.40 6.92
N ALA A 95 -0.33 -4.27 6.48
CA ALA A 95 0.91 -3.74 7.04
C ALA A 95 0.77 -3.43 8.54
N VAL A 96 -0.38 -2.94 9.00
CA VAL A 96 -0.65 -2.69 10.42
C VAL A 96 -0.79 -4.00 11.19
N PHE A 97 -1.67 -4.90 10.74
CA PHE A 97 -1.98 -6.13 11.46
C PHE A 97 -0.79 -7.09 11.53
N PHE A 98 -0.10 -7.33 10.43
CA PHE A 98 1.04 -8.25 10.42
C PHE A 98 2.30 -7.67 11.08
N GLY A 99 2.46 -6.34 11.10
CA GLY A 99 3.54 -5.70 11.85
C GLY A 99 3.42 -5.91 13.36
N ALA A 100 2.19 -6.02 13.88
CA ALA A 100 1.94 -6.30 15.30
C ALA A 100 2.07 -7.79 15.67
N SER A 101 2.07 -8.70 14.69
CA SER A 101 1.98 -10.14 14.95
C SER A 101 3.23 -10.74 15.56
N THR A 102 4.41 -10.14 15.42
CA THR A 102 5.64 -10.68 16.04
C THR A 102 6.61 -9.58 16.45
N TYR A 103 7.59 -9.92 17.29
CA TYR A 103 8.67 -9.00 17.64
C TYR A 103 9.61 -8.65 16.47
N ILE A 104 9.55 -9.39 15.35
CA ILE A 104 10.29 -9.07 14.12
C ILE A 104 9.46 -8.14 13.23
N GLY A 105 8.16 -8.03 13.48
CA GLY A 105 7.21 -7.36 12.59
C GLY A 105 7.44 -5.85 12.44
N ASN A 106 8.06 -5.20 13.43
CA ASN A 106 8.47 -3.80 13.34
C ASN A 106 9.60 -3.44 14.32
N GLY A 107 10.26 -2.31 14.05
CA GLY A 107 11.35 -1.77 14.85
C GLY A 107 11.03 -1.61 16.35
N PRO A 108 9.90 -1.01 16.74
CA PRO A 108 9.51 -0.90 18.15
C PRO A 108 9.39 -2.26 18.87
N ASN A 109 8.74 -3.26 18.27
CA ASN A 109 8.62 -4.58 18.91
C ASN A 109 9.99 -5.27 19.02
N PHE A 110 10.85 -5.08 18.03
CA PHE A 110 12.22 -5.61 18.05
C PHE A 110 13.05 -4.98 19.17
N MET A 111 12.88 -3.67 19.39
CA MET A 111 13.50 -2.92 20.49
C MET A 111 13.02 -3.42 21.86
N VAL A 112 11.72 -3.65 22.03
CA VAL A 112 11.19 -4.22 23.28
C VAL A 112 11.79 -5.61 23.55
N ARG A 113 11.92 -6.45 22.51
CA ARG A 113 12.57 -7.76 22.63
C ARG A 113 14.04 -7.64 23.03
N SER A 114 14.81 -6.74 22.42
CA SER A 114 16.25 -6.62 22.73
C SER A 114 16.47 -6.18 24.17
N ILE A 115 15.66 -5.26 24.68
CA ILE A 115 15.65 -4.88 26.10
C ILE A 115 15.31 -6.10 26.97
N ALA A 116 14.20 -6.80 26.71
CA ALA A 116 13.83 -7.98 27.51
C ALA A 116 14.95 -9.04 27.57
N GLN A 117 15.66 -9.28 26.46
CA GLN A 117 16.80 -10.19 26.40
C GLN A 117 18.00 -9.68 27.21
N GLN A 118 18.31 -8.38 27.18
CA GLN A 118 19.38 -7.78 28.00
C GLN A 118 19.12 -7.94 29.49
N TRP A 119 17.86 -7.91 29.92
CA TRP A 119 17.44 -8.12 31.30
C TRP A 119 17.31 -9.61 31.69
N GLY A 120 17.75 -10.54 30.84
CA GLY A 120 17.74 -11.98 31.12
C GLY A 120 16.38 -12.66 30.97
N VAL A 121 15.37 -11.99 30.41
CA VAL A 121 14.05 -12.58 30.16
C VAL A 121 14.14 -13.56 29.00
N ARG A 122 13.72 -14.82 29.23
CA ARG A 122 13.65 -15.85 28.17
C ARG A 122 12.53 -15.52 27.19
N MET A 123 12.90 -14.95 26.05
CA MET A 123 11.97 -14.65 24.97
C MET A 123 11.62 -15.91 24.16
N PRO A 124 10.35 -16.13 23.80
CA PRO A 124 9.97 -17.23 22.91
C PRO A 124 10.62 -17.07 21.53
N GLY A 125 10.88 -18.19 20.85
CA GLY A 125 11.25 -18.18 19.43
C GLY A 125 10.11 -17.69 18.54
N PHE A 126 10.37 -17.45 17.25
CA PHE A 126 9.40 -16.86 16.32
C PHE A 126 8.06 -17.60 16.28
N LEU A 127 8.07 -18.91 15.99
CA LEU A 127 6.85 -19.72 15.97
C LEU A 127 6.23 -19.84 17.36
N GLY A 128 7.06 -19.93 18.41
CA GLY A 128 6.59 -19.94 19.79
C GLY A 128 5.82 -18.67 20.16
N TYR A 129 6.24 -17.51 19.65
CA TYR A 129 5.53 -16.24 19.84
C TYR A 129 4.16 -16.27 19.14
N ILE A 130 4.12 -16.76 17.91
CA ILE A 130 2.89 -16.85 17.12
C ILE A 130 1.85 -17.73 17.81
N PHE A 131 2.22 -18.97 18.17
CA PHE A 131 1.26 -19.91 18.75
C PHE A 131 0.85 -19.55 20.18
N ARG A 132 1.76 -18.99 20.98
CA ARG A 132 1.50 -18.69 22.39
C ARG A 132 0.85 -17.33 22.62
N PHE A 133 1.10 -16.35 21.75
CA PHE A 133 0.64 -14.98 21.94
C PHE A 133 -0.16 -14.45 20.76
N SER A 134 0.35 -14.53 19.53
CA SER A 134 -0.31 -13.89 18.39
C SER A 134 -1.67 -14.54 18.08
N LEU A 135 -1.73 -15.85 17.97
CA LEU A 135 -2.99 -16.54 17.68
C LEU A 135 -4.01 -16.39 18.82
N PRO A 136 -3.70 -16.61 20.10
CA PRO A 136 -4.71 -16.52 21.16
C PRO A 136 -5.20 -15.10 21.45
N PHE A 137 -4.36 -14.07 21.25
CA PHE A 137 -4.71 -12.69 21.60
C PHE A 137 -4.99 -11.78 20.40
N LEU A 138 -4.17 -11.82 19.34
CA LEU A 138 -4.40 -10.98 18.16
C LEU A 138 -5.52 -11.53 17.27
N LEU A 139 -5.69 -12.85 17.13
CA LEU A 139 -6.73 -13.41 16.26
C LEU A 139 -8.14 -12.98 16.70
N PRO A 140 -8.54 -13.09 18.00
CA PRO A 140 -9.86 -12.62 18.43
C PRO A 140 -10.04 -11.12 18.25
N LEU A 141 -8.97 -10.33 18.45
CA LEU A 141 -8.99 -8.89 18.21
C LEU A 141 -9.22 -8.57 16.73
N PHE A 142 -8.52 -9.24 15.82
CA PHE A 142 -8.70 -9.06 14.38
C PHE A 142 -10.09 -9.50 13.92
N LEU A 143 -10.64 -10.58 14.48
CA LEU A 143 -12.02 -10.98 14.23
C LEU A 143 -13.02 -9.92 14.72
N ALA A 144 -12.79 -9.33 15.89
CA ALA A 144 -13.63 -8.24 16.40
C ALA A 144 -13.55 -6.99 15.52
N VAL A 145 -12.36 -6.58 15.09
CA VAL A 145 -12.17 -5.44 14.16
C VAL A 145 -12.86 -5.71 12.83
N TRP A 146 -12.68 -6.92 12.26
CA TRP A 146 -13.38 -7.31 11.04
C TRP A 146 -14.91 -7.25 11.22
N TRP A 147 -15.43 -7.79 12.32
CA TRP A 147 -16.85 -7.79 12.60
C TRP A 147 -17.45 -6.38 12.73
N ILE A 148 -16.73 -5.47 13.39
CA ILE A 148 -17.22 -4.10 13.66
C ILE A 148 -17.14 -3.23 12.40
N PHE A 149 -16.06 -3.33 11.63
CA PHE A 149 -15.77 -2.37 10.56
C PHE A 149 -16.03 -2.90 9.14
N PHE A 150 -16.04 -4.21 8.92
CA PHE A 150 -16.02 -4.80 7.57
C PHE A 150 -17.15 -5.79 7.30
N ARG A 151 -18.00 -6.16 8.28
CA ARG A 151 -19.03 -7.21 8.06
C ARG A 151 -20.17 -6.78 7.12
N THR A 152 -20.41 -5.48 6.99
CA THR A 152 -21.60 -4.89 6.35
C THR A 152 -21.30 -4.14 5.05
N GLU A 153 -20.04 -4.10 4.64
CA GLU A 153 -19.60 -3.63 3.32
C GLU A 153 -19.61 -4.81 2.33
#